data_AF-A0A2U3XUU4-F1
#
_entry.id   AF-A0A2U3XUU4-F1
#
_cell.length_a   1.000
_cell.length_b   1.000
_cell.length_c   1.000
_cell.angle_alpha   90.00
_cell.angle_beta   90.00
_cell.angle_gamma   90.00
#
_symmetry.space_group_name_H-M   'P 1'
#
loop_
_entity.id
_entity.type
_entity.pdbx_description
1 polymer ?
#
loop_
_entity_poly.entity_id
_entity_poly.type
_entity_poly.pdbx_seq_one_letter_code
_entity_poly.pdbx_strand_id
1 'polypeptide(L)'
;MYLFPKAGDAACFYDIKLGRRRVEHHDHAVVSGRLAGENMTGAAKPYWHQSMFWSDLGPDVGYEAIGLVDSSLPTVGVFAKATAQDNPKSATEQSGTGIRSESETESEASEIAVPPSNPVVPQVPAQGEDYGKGVIFYLRDKVVVGIVLWNIFNRMPIARKIIKDGEQHEDLNEVAKLFNIHED
;
A
#
# COMPACT_ATOMS: atom_id res chain seq x y z
N MET A 1 28.79 -4.30 -8.53
CA MET A 1 28.49 -2.89 -8.20
C MET A 1 27.56 -2.88 -7.00
N TYR A 2 28.11 -3.09 -5.79
CA TYR A 2 27.34 -3.33 -4.56
C TYR A 2 27.80 -2.40 -3.44
N LEU A 3 27.65 -1.10 -3.65
CA LEU A 3 27.65 -0.15 -2.55
C LEU A 3 26.46 0.75 -2.74
N PHE A 4 25.53 0.68 -1.79
CA PHE A 4 24.44 1.62 -1.62
C PHE A 4 24.84 2.58 -0.48
N PRO A 5 25.78 3.54 -0.69
CA PRO A 5 26.27 4.39 0.40
C PRO A 5 25.32 5.56 0.71
N LYS A 6 24.15 5.61 0.06
CA LYS A 6 23.16 6.68 0.23
C LYS A 6 21.82 6.05 0.58
N ALA A 7 21.15 6.62 1.57
CA ALA A 7 19.84 6.20 2.06
C ALA A 7 18.90 7.41 2.15
N GLY A 8 17.60 7.14 2.34
CA GLY A 8 16.58 8.18 2.48
C GLY A 8 16.44 9.06 1.23
N ASP A 9 15.95 10.28 1.42
CA ASP A 9 15.48 11.16 0.35
C ASP A 9 16.55 11.55 -0.68
N ALA A 10 17.83 11.51 -0.27
CA ALA A 10 18.97 11.81 -1.14
C ALA A 10 19.34 10.65 -2.08
N ALA A 11 18.76 9.46 -1.90
CA ALA A 11 19.10 8.28 -2.67
C ALA A 11 18.22 8.14 -3.92
N CYS A 12 18.87 8.09 -5.09
CA CYS A 12 18.26 7.64 -6.32
C CYS A 12 18.59 6.16 -6.51
N PHE A 13 17.64 5.28 -6.21
CA PHE A 13 17.81 3.82 -6.17
C PHE A 13 17.16 3.13 -7.36
N TYR A 14 17.48 1.85 -7.52
CA TYR A 14 16.84 0.99 -8.51
C TYR A 14 15.72 0.20 -7.81
N ASP A 15 14.48 0.64 -8.01
CA ASP A 15 13.30 -0.09 -7.59
C ASP A 15 13.12 -1.34 -8.45
N ILE A 16 12.83 -2.46 -7.81
CA ILE A 16 12.74 -3.77 -8.46
C ILE A 16 11.66 -3.85 -9.55
N LYS A 17 10.60 -3.03 -9.45
CA LYS A 17 9.50 -2.96 -10.44
C LYS A 17 9.56 -1.72 -11.32
N LEU A 18 9.95 -0.59 -10.75
CA LEU A 18 9.81 0.73 -11.40
C LEU A 18 11.12 1.29 -11.96
N GLY A 19 12.24 0.60 -11.75
CA GLY A 19 13.55 1.04 -12.19
C GLY A 19 14.06 2.22 -11.37
N ARG A 20 14.75 3.16 -12.02
CA ARG A 20 15.44 4.25 -11.31
C ARG A 20 14.44 5.25 -10.71
N ARG A 21 14.40 5.37 -9.37
CA ARG A 21 13.50 6.32 -8.67
C ARG A 21 14.13 6.93 -7.42
N ARG A 22 13.45 7.94 -6.87
CA ARG A 22 13.70 8.61 -5.59
C ARG A 22 12.36 8.78 -4.89
N VAL A 23 12.30 8.63 -3.57
CA VAL A 23 11.08 8.86 -2.77
C VAL A 23 11.38 9.60 -1.48
N GLU A 24 10.36 10.24 -0.93
CA GLU A 24 10.39 11.02 0.32
C GLU A 24 9.50 10.34 1.36
N HIS A 25 9.83 9.08 1.68
CA HIS A 25 9.04 8.25 2.58
C HIS A 25 9.83 7.96 3.85
N HIS A 26 9.18 8.09 5.01
CA HIS A 26 9.76 7.66 6.28
C HIS A 26 10.19 6.18 6.24
N ASP A 27 9.32 5.31 5.73
CA ASP A 27 9.59 3.87 5.54
C ASP A 27 10.86 3.64 4.70
N HIS A 28 11.02 4.35 3.58
CA HIS A 28 12.23 4.27 2.76
C HIS A 28 13.48 4.67 3.55
N ALA A 29 13.44 5.79 4.29
CA ALA A 29 14.58 6.26 5.06
C ALA A 29 15.01 5.25 6.15
N VAL A 30 14.04 4.64 6.85
CA VAL A 30 14.30 3.61 7.85
C VAL A 30 14.93 2.36 7.23
N VAL A 31 14.28 1.76 6.22
CA VAL A 31 14.73 0.48 5.66
C VAL A 31 16.03 0.63 4.86
N SER A 32 16.15 1.69 4.04
CA SER A 32 17.38 1.92 3.27
C SER A 32 18.55 2.31 4.18
N GLY A 33 18.31 3.06 5.25
CA GLY A 33 19.34 3.42 6.24
C GLY A 33 19.85 2.20 7.00
N ARG A 34 18.94 1.33 7.46
CA ARG A 34 19.31 0.06 8.09
C ARG A 34 20.09 -0.83 7.13
N LEU A 35 19.63 -1.01 5.90
CA LEU A 35 20.34 -1.79 4.89
C LEU A 35 21.74 -1.21 4.60
N ALA A 36 21.87 0.12 4.51
CA ALA A 36 23.16 0.75 4.33
C ALA A 36 24.11 0.42 5.49
N GLY A 37 23.63 0.49 6.74
CA GLY A 37 24.39 0.10 7.93
C GLY A 37 24.84 -1.37 7.92
N GLU A 38 23.95 -2.29 7.57
CA GLU A 38 24.28 -3.72 7.41
C GLU A 38 25.31 -3.96 6.31
N ASN A 39 25.20 -3.24 5.20
CA ASN A 39 26.15 -3.36 4.09
C ASN A 39 27.52 -2.75 4.43
N MET A 40 27.55 -1.71 5.26
CA MET A 40 28.80 -1.15 5.82
C MET A 40 29.51 -2.15 6.74
N THR A 41 28.79 -3.11 7.34
CA THR A 41 29.35 -4.19 8.15
C THR A 41 29.47 -5.53 7.40
N GLY A 42 29.37 -5.51 6.07
CA GLY A 42 29.72 -6.65 5.21
C GLY A 42 28.55 -7.56 4.79
N ALA A 43 27.29 -7.19 5.05
CA ALA A 43 26.15 -8.03 4.67
C ALA A 43 25.95 -8.19 3.15
N ALA A 44 26.35 -7.19 2.36
CA ALA A 44 26.24 -7.17 0.89
C ALA A 44 24.83 -7.51 0.33
N LYS A 45 23.78 -7.10 1.04
CA LYS A 45 22.37 -7.34 0.68
C LYS A 45 21.85 -6.30 -0.32
N PRO A 46 21.01 -6.69 -1.31
CA PRO A 46 20.35 -5.76 -2.22
C PRO A 46 19.17 -5.04 -1.56
N TYR A 47 18.80 -3.86 -2.09
CA TYR A 47 17.58 -3.14 -1.68
C TYR A 47 16.40 -3.59 -2.56
N TRP A 48 15.56 -4.47 -2.03
CA TRP A 48 14.34 -4.97 -2.70
C TRP A 48 13.05 -4.55 -2.00
N HIS A 49 13.15 -3.66 -1.01
CA HIS A 49 12.00 -3.18 -0.25
C HIS A 49 11.08 -2.31 -1.11
N GLN A 50 9.78 -2.58 -1.05
CA GLN A 50 8.77 -1.74 -1.67
C GLN A 50 8.27 -0.73 -0.65
N SER A 51 8.82 0.48 -0.72
CA SER A 51 8.52 1.50 0.28
C SER A 51 7.09 2.02 0.19
N MET A 52 6.42 2.09 1.35
CA MET A 52 5.10 2.70 1.53
C MET A 52 5.17 4.17 1.96
N PHE A 53 4.09 4.90 1.76
CA PHE A 53 3.83 6.26 2.23
C PHE A 53 2.53 6.28 3.03
N TRP A 54 2.39 7.20 3.98
CA TRP A 54 1.10 7.48 4.61
C TRP A 54 0.92 8.98 4.86
N SER A 55 -0.33 9.41 4.99
CA SER A 55 -0.71 10.77 5.38
C SER A 55 -2.01 10.75 6.19
N ASP A 56 -1.97 11.32 7.39
CA ASP A 56 -3.14 11.47 8.26
C ASP A 56 -3.59 12.94 8.23
N LEU A 57 -4.84 13.18 7.79
CA LEU A 57 -5.51 14.46 7.88
C LEU A 57 -6.31 14.52 9.18
N GLY A 58 -5.58 14.69 10.28
CA GLY A 58 -6.16 14.60 11.62
C GLY A 58 -6.53 13.17 12.01
N PRO A 59 -7.42 12.98 13.00
CA PRO A 59 -7.73 11.67 13.56
C PRO A 59 -8.66 10.80 12.69
N ASP A 60 -9.34 11.40 11.70
CA ASP A 60 -10.51 10.79 11.05
C ASP A 60 -10.26 10.33 9.61
N VAL A 61 -9.23 10.86 8.94
CA VAL A 61 -8.96 10.58 7.53
C VAL A 61 -7.49 10.22 7.34
N GLY A 62 -7.23 9.01 6.83
CA GLY A 62 -5.89 8.51 6.55
C GLY A 62 -5.76 7.97 5.13
N TYR A 63 -4.57 8.14 4.58
CA TYR A 63 -4.17 7.59 3.28
C TYR A 63 -2.89 6.79 3.42
N GLU A 64 -2.80 5.67 2.71
CA GLU A 64 -1.56 4.94 2.49
C GLU A 64 -1.32 4.75 1.00
N ALA A 65 -0.07 4.74 0.56
CA ALA A 65 0.27 4.59 -0.84
C ALA A 65 1.52 3.75 -1.05
N ILE A 66 1.55 3.01 -2.16
CA ILE A 66 2.68 2.17 -2.56
C ILE A 66 2.77 2.04 -4.07
N GLY A 67 3.99 1.91 -4.59
CA GLY A 67 4.25 1.74 -6.03
C GLY A 67 4.20 3.06 -6.80
N LEU A 68 3.70 3.01 -8.04
CA LEU A 68 3.57 4.16 -8.94
C LEU A 68 2.14 4.71 -8.88
N VAL A 69 1.96 5.80 -8.14
CA VAL A 69 0.67 6.45 -7.90
C VAL A 69 0.62 7.81 -8.60
N ASP A 70 0.24 7.79 -9.88
CA ASP A 70 0.16 8.96 -10.75
C ASP A 70 -1.25 9.03 -11.35
N SER A 71 -1.97 10.14 -11.11
CA SER A 71 -3.37 10.31 -11.53
C SER A 71 -3.57 10.36 -13.04
N SER A 72 -2.50 10.48 -13.83
CA SER A 72 -2.54 10.35 -15.28
C SER A 72 -2.64 8.90 -15.77
N LEU A 73 -2.37 7.92 -14.90
CA LEU A 73 -2.51 6.50 -15.23
C LEU A 73 -3.98 6.06 -15.21
N PRO A 74 -4.34 5.00 -15.97
CA PRO A 74 -5.62 4.33 -15.80
C PRO A 74 -5.78 3.82 -14.36
N THR A 75 -6.92 4.14 -13.75
CA THR A 75 -7.23 3.72 -12.38
C THR A 75 -8.57 3.02 -12.27
N VAL A 76 -8.68 2.14 -11.28
CA VAL A 76 -9.95 1.56 -10.83
C VAL A 76 -10.04 1.80 -9.33
N GLY A 77 -11.05 2.56 -8.90
CA GLY A 77 -11.36 2.80 -7.50
C GLY A 77 -12.55 1.94 -7.07
N VAL A 78 -12.41 1.24 -5.94
CA VAL A 78 -13.49 0.47 -5.31
C VAL A 78 -13.68 1.01 -3.91
N PHE A 79 -14.89 1.47 -3.61
CA PHE A 79 -15.21 2.25 -2.42
C PHE A 79 -16.35 1.60 -1.62
N ALA A 80 -16.34 1.83 -0.31
CA ALA A 80 -17.34 1.34 0.62
C ALA A 80 -17.62 2.35 1.73
N LYS A 81 -18.66 2.08 2.50
CA LYS A 81 -18.90 2.79 3.76
C LYS A 81 -17.75 2.46 4.73
N ALA A 82 -17.27 3.50 5.42
CA ALA A 82 -16.37 3.29 6.54
C ALA A 82 -17.13 2.73 7.73
N THR A 83 -16.45 1.90 8.51
CA THR A 83 -16.87 1.46 9.84
C THR A 83 -16.21 2.36 10.90
N ALA A 84 -16.60 2.22 12.16
CA ALA A 84 -16.04 3.01 13.26
C ALA A 84 -14.53 2.78 13.51
N GLN A 85 -13.96 1.70 12.97
CA GLN A 85 -12.53 1.37 13.06
C GLN A 85 -11.70 1.89 11.87
N ASP A 86 -12.35 2.35 10.80
CA ASP A 86 -11.70 2.76 9.55
C ASP A 86 -11.24 4.23 9.61
N ASN A 87 -10.38 4.56 10.58
CA ASN A 87 -9.80 5.90 10.73
C ASN A 87 -8.42 5.87 11.42
N PRO A 88 -7.57 6.90 11.22
CA PRO A 88 -6.25 7.02 11.85
C PRO A 88 -6.24 6.84 13.36
N LYS A 89 -7.22 7.38 14.08
CA LYS A 89 -7.28 7.29 15.55
C LYS A 89 -7.44 5.84 16.00
N SER A 90 -8.42 5.13 15.47
CA SER A 90 -8.66 3.72 15.78
C SER A 90 -7.45 2.84 15.42
N ALA A 91 -6.82 3.10 14.27
CA ALA A 91 -5.59 2.39 13.89
C ALA A 91 -4.43 2.64 14.87
N THR A 92 -4.26 3.87 15.35
CA THR A 92 -3.26 4.21 16.38
C THR A 92 -3.56 3.61 17.74
N GLU A 93 -4.83 3.59 18.16
CA GLU A 93 -5.26 2.97 19.41
C GLU A 93 -5.02 1.45 19.40
N GLN A 94 -5.19 0.81 18.25
CA GLN A 94 -4.94 -0.62 18.08
C GLN A 94 -3.45 -0.97 18.05
N SER A 95 -2.63 -0.18 17.35
CA SER A 95 -1.20 -0.48 17.15
C SER A 95 -0.30 0.07 18.26
N GLY A 96 -0.74 1.10 18.97
CA GLY A 96 0.06 1.84 19.95
C GLY A 96 1.02 2.87 19.34
N THR A 97 1.01 3.08 18.01
CA THR A 97 1.89 4.03 17.31
C THR A 97 1.16 4.79 16.19
N GLY A 98 1.51 6.06 16.00
CA GLY A 98 1.05 6.89 14.87
C GLY A 98 1.96 6.79 13.64
N ILE A 99 3.07 6.05 13.73
CA ILE A 99 4.00 5.82 12.63
C ILE A 99 3.51 4.61 11.84
N ARG A 100 2.75 4.85 10.76
CA ARG A 100 2.07 3.76 10.02
C ARG A 100 3.02 2.72 9.44
N SER A 101 4.24 3.12 9.06
CA SER A 101 5.25 2.16 8.58
C SER A 101 5.66 1.12 9.63
N GLU A 102 5.50 1.41 10.92
CA GLU A 102 5.74 0.44 11.99
C GLU A 102 4.55 -0.52 12.14
N SER A 103 3.31 -0.02 12.12
CA SER A 103 2.11 -0.84 12.28
C SER A 103 1.82 -1.73 11.07
N GLU A 104 2.05 -1.24 9.85
CA GLU A 104 1.87 -2.01 8.61
C GLU A 104 2.91 -3.12 8.41
N THR A 105 3.97 -3.12 9.22
CA THR A 105 5.18 -3.94 9.04
C THR A 105 5.90 -3.67 7.72
N GLU A 106 7.12 -4.19 7.58
CA GLU A 106 7.91 -4.11 6.34
C GLU A 106 7.68 -5.31 5.42
N SER A 107 6.87 -6.29 5.84
CA SER A 107 6.69 -7.57 5.13
C SER A 107 5.63 -7.51 4.03
N GLU A 108 5.68 -8.50 3.15
CA GLU A 108 4.62 -8.82 2.19
C GLU A 108 3.78 -10.00 2.72
N ALA A 109 2.52 -10.10 2.27
CA ALA A 109 1.69 -11.26 2.57
C ALA A 109 2.26 -12.52 1.88
N SER A 110 2.32 -13.64 2.61
CA SER A 110 2.79 -14.93 2.05
C SER A 110 1.87 -15.46 0.97
N GLU A 111 0.56 -15.37 1.20
CA GLU A 111 -0.49 -15.83 0.30
C GLU A 111 -1.63 -14.82 0.26
N ILE A 112 -2.25 -14.67 -0.90
CA ILE A 112 -3.45 -13.86 -1.12
C ILE A 112 -4.52 -14.80 -1.66
N ALA A 113 -5.38 -15.28 -0.77
CA ALA A 113 -6.58 -16.01 -1.16
C ALA A 113 -7.77 -15.06 -1.13
N VAL A 114 -8.41 -14.84 -2.29
CA VAL A 114 -9.66 -14.07 -2.33
C VAL A 114 -10.72 -14.85 -1.55
N PRO A 115 -11.36 -14.24 -0.53
CA PRO A 115 -12.36 -14.94 0.25
C PRO A 115 -13.54 -15.37 -0.64
N PRO A 116 -14.10 -16.58 -0.44
CA PRO A 116 -15.27 -17.03 -1.20
C PRO A 116 -16.44 -16.10 -0.92
N SER A 117 -17.12 -15.65 -1.97
CA SER A 117 -18.23 -14.70 -1.84
C SER A 117 -19.56 -15.30 -2.27
N ASN A 118 -20.64 -14.90 -1.60
CA ASN A 118 -21.95 -14.84 -2.22
C ASN A 118 -21.94 -13.75 -3.31
N PRO A 119 -22.71 -13.89 -4.40
CA PRO A 119 -22.79 -12.85 -5.42
C PRO A 119 -23.41 -11.57 -4.82
N VAL A 120 -22.56 -10.64 -4.40
CA VAL A 120 -22.97 -9.28 -4.05
C VAL A 120 -23.12 -8.52 -5.36
N VAL A 121 -24.36 -8.17 -5.70
CA VAL A 121 -24.64 -7.33 -6.85
C VAL A 121 -24.14 -5.92 -6.52
N PRO A 122 -23.34 -5.27 -7.39
CA PRO A 122 -22.93 -3.89 -7.20
C PRO A 122 -24.16 -3.00 -6.97
N GLN A 123 -24.28 -2.43 -5.77
CA GLN A 123 -25.37 -1.52 -5.45
C GLN A 123 -24.95 -0.09 -5.78
N VAL A 124 -25.77 0.60 -6.57
CA VAL A 124 -25.65 2.05 -6.72
C VAL A 124 -25.94 2.68 -5.36
N PRO A 125 -25.07 3.57 -4.84
CA PRO A 125 -25.33 4.24 -3.57
C PRO A 125 -26.71 4.89 -3.57
N ALA A 126 -27.49 4.67 -2.51
CA ALA A 126 -28.72 5.42 -2.34
C ALA A 126 -28.40 6.90 -2.12
N GLN A 127 -29.31 7.79 -2.51
CA GLN A 127 -29.11 9.23 -2.37
C GLN A 127 -28.92 9.60 -0.89
N GLY A 128 -27.73 10.08 -0.53
CA GLY A 128 -27.32 10.39 0.85
C GLY A 128 -26.40 9.36 1.51
N GLU A 129 -25.99 8.31 0.79
CA GLU A 129 -24.95 7.40 1.25
C GLU A 129 -23.58 7.83 0.76
N ASP A 130 -22.72 8.26 1.69
CA ASP A 130 -21.35 8.66 1.40
C ASP A 130 -20.38 7.49 1.57
N TYR A 131 -19.43 7.38 0.64
CA TYR A 131 -18.27 6.50 0.82
C TYR A 131 -17.36 7.07 1.91
N GLY A 132 -16.73 6.19 2.69
CA GLY A 132 -15.81 6.58 3.77
C GLY A 132 -14.45 5.89 3.71
N LYS A 133 -14.30 4.87 2.86
CA LYS A 133 -13.04 4.16 2.63
C LYS A 133 -12.98 3.61 1.21
N GLY A 134 -11.78 3.28 0.75
CA GLY A 134 -11.60 2.66 -0.55
C GLY A 134 -10.18 2.26 -0.89
N VAL A 135 -10.06 1.46 -1.95
CA VAL A 135 -8.81 1.10 -2.59
C VAL A 135 -8.81 1.63 -4.02
N ILE A 136 -7.69 2.20 -4.45
CA ILE A 136 -7.49 2.69 -5.81
C ILE A 136 -6.30 1.97 -6.40
N PHE A 137 -6.54 1.23 -7.48
CA PHE A 137 -5.51 0.53 -8.25
C PHE A 137 -5.05 1.40 -9.42
N TYR A 138 -3.73 1.58 -9.55
CA TYR A 138 -3.08 2.23 -10.69
C TYR A 138 -2.54 1.17 -11.63
N LEU A 139 -2.85 1.30 -12.93
CA LEU A 139 -2.67 0.20 -13.89
C LEU A 139 -1.71 0.53 -15.03
N ARG A 140 -1.02 -0.50 -15.51
CA ARG A 140 -0.38 -0.56 -16.83
C ARG A 140 -0.64 -1.93 -17.42
N ASP A 141 -1.24 -2.01 -18.61
CA ASP A 141 -1.52 -3.28 -19.30
C ASP A 141 -2.26 -4.32 -18.42
N LYS A 142 -3.26 -3.87 -17.65
CA LYS A 142 -4.03 -4.65 -16.64
C LYS A 142 -3.23 -5.16 -15.43
N VAL A 143 -1.96 -4.79 -15.31
CA VAL A 143 -1.13 -5.07 -14.14
C VAL A 143 -1.18 -3.89 -13.18
N VAL A 144 -1.32 -4.19 -11.88
CA VAL A 144 -1.29 -3.19 -10.81
C VAL A 144 0.15 -2.73 -10.58
N VAL A 145 0.41 -1.45 -10.76
CA VAL A 145 1.73 -0.82 -10.56
C VAL A 145 1.78 0.09 -9.35
N GLY A 146 0.62 0.47 -8.81
CA GLY A 146 0.51 1.28 -7.61
C GLY A 146 -0.86 1.12 -6.96
N ILE A 147 -0.91 1.34 -5.65
CA ILE A 147 -2.13 1.25 -4.85
C ILE A 147 -2.18 2.46 -3.92
N VAL A 148 -3.35 3.09 -3.83
CA VAL A 148 -3.70 4.03 -2.75
C VAL A 148 -4.82 3.42 -1.93
N LEU A 149 -4.65 3.43 -0.62
CA LEU A 149 -5.63 3.05 0.38
C LEU A 149 -6.15 4.31 1.05
N TRP A 150 -7.46 4.46 1.13
CA TRP A 150 -8.13 5.53 1.86
C TRP A 150 -8.92 4.91 3.01
N ASN A 151 -8.56 5.26 4.25
CA ASN A 151 -9.17 4.72 5.47
C ASN A 151 -9.19 3.18 5.53
N ILE A 152 -8.14 2.56 5.01
CA ILE A 152 -7.89 1.12 5.12
C ILE A 152 -6.50 0.96 5.68
N PHE A 153 -6.41 0.28 6.82
CA PHE A 153 -5.18 0.05 7.56
C PHE A 153 -4.99 -1.46 7.78
N ASN A 154 -3.77 -1.87 8.11
CA ASN A 154 -3.30 -3.25 8.31
C ASN A 154 -3.46 -4.13 7.06
N ARG A 155 -3.24 -3.54 5.87
CA ARG A 155 -3.43 -4.19 4.56
C ARG A 155 -2.28 -3.90 3.58
N MET A 156 -1.25 -3.15 3.98
CA MET A 156 -0.08 -2.90 3.15
C MET A 156 0.68 -4.17 2.73
N PRO A 157 0.80 -5.24 3.55
CA PRO A 157 1.43 -6.49 3.11
C PRO A 157 0.72 -7.12 1.90
N ILE A 158 -0.61 -6.98 1.80
CA ILE A 158 -1.39 -7.45 0.65
C ILE A 158 -1.08 -6.58 -0.58
N ALA A 159 -1.06 -5.25 -0.41
CA ALA A 159 -0.73 -4.33 -1.50
C ALA A 159 0.68 -4.56 -2.07
N ARG A 160 1.69 -4.79 -1.20
CA ARG A 160 3.05 -5.17 -1.60
C ARG A 160 3.05 -6.41 -2.48
N LYS A 161 2.38 -7.47 -2.01
CA LYS A 161 2.33 -8.76 -2.69
C LYS A 161 1.62 -8.67 -4.05
N ILE A 162 0.50 -7.94 -4.18
CA ILE A 162 -0.16 -7.69 -5.47
C ILE A 162 0.80 -7.04 -6.49
N ILE A 163 1.48 -5.95 -6.11
CA ILE A 163 2.42 -5.25 -7.00
C ILE A 163 3.64 -6.13 -7.31
N LYS A 164 4.11 -6.90 -6.34
CA LYS A 164 5.26 -7.80 -6.50
C LYS A 164 4.97 -8.95 -7.46
N ASP A 165 3.79 -9.56 -7.37
CA ASP A 165 3.41 -10.65 -8.27
C ASP A 165 3.24 -10.12 -9.69
N GLY A 166 2.64 -8.93 -9.84
CA GLY A 166 2.53 -8.26 -11.14
C GLY A 166 1.69 -9.04 -12.14
N GLU A 167 0.71 -9.80 -11.63
CA GLU A 167 -0.25 -10.54 -12.44
C GLU A 167 -1.28 -9.59 -13.08
N GLN A 168 -1.87 -10.03 -14.18
CA GLN A 168 -3.01 -9.32 -14.76
C GLN A 168 -4.27 -9.70 -13.98
N HIS A 169 -5.08 -8.69 -13.64
CA HIS A 169 -6.37 -8.91 -12.99
C HIS A 169 -7.50 -8.56 -13.95
N GLU A 170 -8.36 -9.54 -14.24
CA GLU A 170 -9.55 -9.32 -15.08
C GLU A 170 -10.65 -8.56 -14.32
N ASP A 171 -10.80 -8.84 -13.02
CA ASP A 171 -11.78 -8.19 -12.15
C ASP A 171 -11.11 -7.67 -10.87
N LEU A 172 -10.94 -6.34 -10.79
CA LEU A 172 -10.35 -5.68 -9.63
C LEU A 172 -11.34 -5.54 -8.46
N ASN A 173 -12.63 -5.81 -8.65
CA ASN A 173 -13.59 -5.88 -7.55
C ASN A 173 -13.33 -7.11 -6.67
N GLU A 174 -12.97 -8.24 -7.28
CA GLU A 174 -12.55 -9.44 -6.53
C GLU A 174 -11.28 -9.18 -5.73
N VAL A 175 -10.31 -8.46 -6.32
CA VAL A 175 -9.08 -8.06 -5.63
C VAL A 175 -9.38 -7.09 -4.48
N ALA A 176 -10.36 -6.19 -4.64
CA ALA A 176 -10.76 -5.25 -3.58
C ALA A 176 -11.30 -5.94 -2.32
N LYS A 177 -11.83 -7.17 -2.42
CA LYS A 177 -12.27 -7.95 -1.24
C LYS A 177 -11.15 -8.22 -0.25
N LEU A 178 -9.91 -8.34 -0.73
CA LEU A 178 -8.73 -8.50 0.12
C LEU A 178 -8.48 -7.29 1.03
N PHE A 179 -9.00 -6.13 0.65
CA PHE A 179 -8.93 -4.87 1.40
C PHE A 179 -10.17 -4.61 2.24
N ASN A 180 -11.05 -5.60 2.39
CA ASN A 180 -12.27 -5.49 3.19
C ASN A 180 -13.23 -4.37 2.74
N ILE A 181 -13.47 -4.31 1.42
CA ILE A 181 -14.35 -3.35 0.77
C ILE A 181 -15.83 -3.82 0.74
N HIS A 182 -16.13 -5.03 1.22
CA HIS A 182 -17.48 -5.61 1.17
C HIS A 182 -17.83 -6.48 2.40
N GLU A 183 -17.32 -6.16 3.59
CA GLU A 183 -17.91 -6.73 4.82
C GLU A 183 -19.27 -6.06 5.06
N ASP A 184 -20.32 -6.90 5.12
CA ASP A 184 -21.69 -6.54 5.51
C ASP A 184 -21.79 -6.08 6.97
#